data_AF-A0AAP0LI58-F1
#
_entry.id   AF-A0AAP0LI58-F1
#
_cell.length_a   1.000
_cell.length_b   1.000
_cell.length_c   1.000
_cell.angle_alpha   90.00
_cell.angle_beta   90.00
_cell.angle_gamma   90.00
#
_symmetry.space_group_name_H-M   'P 1'
#
loop_
_entity.id
_entity.type
_entity.pdbx_description
1 polymer ?
#
loop_
_entity_poly.entity_id
_entity_poly.type
_entity_poly.pdbx_seq_one_letter_code
_entity_poly.pdbx_strand_id
1 'polypeptide(L)' 'MTQTGTKKCGCPFIINIKENDDSLWYVIVICGRHNHNLANNLEDRSFTGRLDKGEHEVVVQMTKGIVKPRDI' A
#
# COMPACT_ATOMS: atom_id res chain seq x y z
N MET A 1 0.17 27.16 -5.41
CA MET A 1 -0.85 26.56 -4.52
C MET A 1 -0.92 25.06 -4.83
N THR A 2 -0.10 24.24 -4.18
CA THR A 2 -0.06 22.79 -4.42
C THR A 2 -0.95 22.11 -3.39
N GLN A 3 -2.17 21.78 -3.78
CA GLN A 3 -3.12 21.06 -2.94
C GLN A 3 -2.64 19.61 -2.79
N THR A 4 -1.94 19.31 -1.70
CA THR A 4 -1.69 17.94 -1.24
C THR A 4 -2.97 17.37 -0.63
N GLY A 5 -3.93 17.02 -1.49
CA GLY A 5 -5.13 16.28 -1.09
C GLY A 5 -4.80 14.80 -0.92
N THR A 6 -5.09 14.22 0.24
CA THR A 6 -5.13 12.76 0.38
C THR A 6 -6.26 12.22 -0.49
N LYS A 7 -6.01 11.27 -1.41
CA LYS A 7 -7.03 10.57 -2.22
C LYS A 7 -7.93 9.63 -1.38
N LYS A 8 -8.13 9.90 -0.09
CA LYS A 8 -9.04 9.10 0.75
C LYS A 8 -10.47 9.56 0.46
N CYS A 9 -11.17 8.81 -0.39
CA CYS A 9 -12.58 9.04 -0.75
C CYS A 9 -13.59 8.56 0.32
N GLY A 10 -13.11 8.11 1.49
CA GLY A 10 -13.98 7.57 2.55
C GLY A 10 -14.75 6.31 2.12
N CYS A 11 -14.17 5.51 1.22
CA CYS A 11 -14.81 4.29 0.71
C CYS A 11 -15.12 3.34 1.86
N PRO A 12 -16.38 2.86 2.00
CA PRO A 12 -16.75 1.94 3.06
C PRO A 12 -16.27 0.51 2.76
N PHE A 13 -15.57 0.28 1.65
CA PHE A 13 -14.99 -1.02 1.30
C PHE A 13 -13.97 -1.43 2.35
N ILE A 14 -14.17 -2.60 2.95
CA ILE A 14 -13.32 -3.12 4.02
C ILE A 14 -13.09 -4.61 3.76
N ILE A 15 -11.82 -5.00 3.70
CA ILE A 15 -11.39 -6.39 3.74
C ILE A 15 -10.62 -6.64 5.03
N ASN A 16 -10.75 -7.86 5.55
CA ASN A 16 -10.00 -8.33 6.68
C ASN A 16 -9.28 -9.62 6.29
N ILE A 17 -8.01 -9.72 6.66
CA ILE A 17 -7.17 -10.86 6.36
C ILE A 17 -6.85 -11.52 7.70
N LYS A 18 -7.16 -12.80 7.83
CA LYS A 18 -6.89 -13.57 9.04
C LYS A 18 -6.10 -14.81 8.68
N GLU A 19 -5.05 -15.07 9.44
CA GLU A 19 -4.36 -16.35 9.45
C GLU A 19 -5.07 -17.29 10.44
N ASN A 20 -5.22 -18.56 10.08
CA ASN A 20 -5.67 -19.59 11.01
C ASN A 20 -4.50 -20.38 11.60
N ASP A 21 -4.80 -21.28 12.53
CA ASP A 21 -3.82 -22.11 13.21
C ASP A 21 -3.05 -23.07 12.26
N ASP A 22 -3.63 -23.36 11.08
CA ASP A 22 -3.01 -24.18 10.03
C ASP A 22 -2.15 -23.37 9.04
N SER A 23 -1.80 -22.12 9.37
CA SER A 23 -1.05 -21.20 8.49
C SER A 23 -1.76 -20.90 7.15
N LEU A 24 -3.07 -21.10 7.10
CA LEU A 24 -3.93 -20.73 5.97
C LEU A 24 -4.47 -19.32 6.17
N TRP A 25 -4.54 -18.60 5.05
CA TRP A 25 -4.99 -17.21 5.02
C TRP A 25 -6.42 -17.12 4.48
N TYR A 26 -7.30 -16.48 5.25
CA TYR A 26 -8.67 -16.18 4.85
C TYR A 26 -8.82 -14.69 4.60
N VAL A 27 -9.42 -14.36 3.47
CA VAL A 27 -9.82 -13.00 3.12
C VAL A 27 -11.33 -12.88 3.31
N ILE A 28 -11.74 -12.00 4.22
CA ILE A 28 -13.14 -11.72 4.52
C ILE A 28 -13.47 -10.33 4.02
N VAL A 29 -14.43 -10.22 3.12
CA VAL A 29 -15.01 -8.93 2.73
C VAL A 29 -16.04 -8.53 3.79
N ILE A 30 -15.67 -7.59 4.67
CA ILE A 30 -16.58 -7.04 5.70
C ILE A 30 -17.61 -6.12 5.04
N CYS A 31 -17.19 -5.32 4.06
CA CYS A 31 -18.07 -4.47 3.28
C CYS A 31 -17.56 -4.41 1.84
N GLY A 32 -18.38 -4.87 0.89
CA GLY A 32 -18.05 -4.89 -0.54
C GLY A 32 -18.50 -3.64 -1.30
N ARG A 33 -19.11 -2.65 -0.63
CA ARG A 33 -19.66 -1.47 -1.30
C ARG A 33 -18.55 -0.46 -1.59
N HIS A 34 -18.50 0.00 -2.83
CA HIS A 34 -17.69 1.15 -3.22
C HIS A 34 -18.55 2.41 -3.31
N ASN A 35 -17.99 3.56 -2.95
CA ASN A 35 -18.61 4.88 -3.14
C ASN A 35 -17.96 5.68 -4.29
N HIS A 36 -17.08 5.03 -5.05
CA HIS A 36 -16.37 5.57 -6.19
C HIS A 36 -16.26 4.49 -7.27
N ASN A 37 -15.96 4.89 -8.50
CA ASN A 37 -15.69 3.93 -9.57
C ASN A 37 -14.45 3.12 -9.23
N LEU A 38 -14.50 1.81 -9.50
CA LEU A 38 -13.30 0.99 -9.50
C LEU A 38 -12.35 1.54 -10.56
N ALA A 39 -11.08 1.63 -10.22
CA ALA A 39 -10.11 2.08 -11.18
C ALA A 39 -9.80 0.99 -12.19
N ASN A 40 -9.81 1.38 -13.46
CA ASN A 40 -9.57 0.49 -14.58
C ASN A 40 -8.08 0.43 -14.96
N ASN A 41 -7.24 1.32 -14.41
CA ASN A 41 -5.83 1.51 -14.76
C ASN A 41 -4.97 1.78 -13.51
N LEU A 42 -3.72 1.29 -13.53
CA LEU A 42 -2.76 1.38 -12.42
C LEU A 42 -2.41 2.81 -11.95
N GLU A 43 -2.79 3.81 -12.74
CA GLU A 43 -2.45 5.21 -12.54
C GLU A 43 -3.26 5.88 -11.42
N ASP A 44 -4.35 5.23 -10.98
CA ASP A 44 -5.13 5.69 -9.83
C ASP A 44 -4.50 5.28 -8.49
N ARG A 45 -3.66 4.22 -8.48
CA ARG A 45 -3.07 3.67 -7.26
C ARG A 45 -2.24 4.74 -6.58
N SER A 46 -2.45 4.92 -5.28
CA SER A 46 -1.48 5.60 -4.44
C SER A 46 -0.21 4.75 -4.43
N PHE A 47 0.86 5.18 -5.11
CA PHE A 47 2.19 4.58 -5.05
C PHE A 47 2.89 4.80 -3.69
N THR A 48 2.13 5.12 -2.64
CA THR A 48 2.65 5.40 -1.30
C THR A 48 3.48 4.21 -0.81
N GLY A 49 4.77 4.45 -0.58
CA GLY A 49 5.72 3.43 -0.13
C GLY A 49 6.47 2.68 -1.23
N ARG A 50 6.18 2.91 -2.52
CA ARG A 50 6.98 2.35 -3.62
C ARG A 50 8.17 3.26 -3.90
N LEU A 51 9.38 2.71 -3.77
CA LEU A 51 10.61 3.39 -4.18
C LEU A 51 10.61 3.59 -5.69
N ASP A 52 11.02 4.77 -6.15
CA ASP A 52 11.41 4.97 -7.53
C ASP A 52 12.72 4.22 -7.84
N LYS A 53 13.15 4.21 -9.11
CA LYS A 53 14.39 3.52 -9.50
C LYS A 53 15.62 4.09 -8.77
N GLY A 54 15.70 5.42 -8.64
CA GLY A 54 16.80 6.08 -7.94
C GLY A 54 16.79 5.76 -6.44
N GLU A 55 15.64 5.92 -5.78
CA GLU A 55 15.46 5.53 -4.37
C GLU A 55 15.78 4.05 -4.11
N HIS A 56 15.37 3.16 -5.02
CA HIS A 56 15.65 1.74 -4.93
C HIS A 56 17.16 1.45 -5.01
N GLU A 57 17.88 2.07 -5.94
CA GLU A 57 19.33 1.93 -6.06
C GLU A 57 20.04 2.35 -4.77
N VAL A 58 19.60 3.46 -4.15
CA VAL A 58 20.14 3.91 -2.86
C VAL A 58 19.91 2.88 -1.76
N VAL A 59 18.70 2.35 -1.63
CA VAL A 59 18.37 1.32 -0.62
C VAL A 59 19.21 0.05 -0.83
N VAL A 60 19.43 -0.36 -2.08
CA VAL A 60 20.30 -1.50 -2.40
C VAL A 60 21.74 -1.27 -1.93
N GLN A 61 22.30 -0.07 -2.14
CA GLN A 61 23.65 0.25 -1.67
C GLN A 61 23.73 0.27 -0.14
N MET A 62 22.74 0.87 0.53
CA MET A 62 22.66 0.89 1.99
C MET A 62 22.55 -0.52 2.59
N THR A 63 21.76 -1.39 1.95
CA THR A 63 21.61 -2.80 2.36
C THR A 63 22.94 -3.54 2.25
N LYS A 64 23.69 -3.35 1.16
CA LYS A 64 25.05 -3.91 1.00
C LYS A 64 26.02 -3.40 2.07
N GLY A 65 25.86 -2.15 2.50
CA GLY A 65 26.62 -1.54 3.59
C GLY A 65 26.17 -1.95 4.98
N ILE A 66 25.16 -2.84 5.12
CA ILE A 66 24.58 -3.27 6.40
C ILE A 66 24.11 -2.06 7.24
N VAL A 67 23.64 -1.02 6.57
CA VAL A 67 23.09 0.17 7.22
C VAL A 67 21.75 -0.22 7.83
N LYS A 68 21.57 0.03 9.13
CA LYS A 68 20.31 -0.25 9.81
C LYS A 68 19.19 0.63 9.24
N PRO A 69 18.04 0.05 8.86
CA PRO A 69 16.86 0.83 8.54
C PRO A 69 16.50 1.74 9.72
N ARG A 70 16.06 2.96 9.41
CA ARG A 70 15.53 3.87 10.41
C ARG A 70 14.04 3.60 10.56
N ASP A 71 13.56 3.44 11.78
CA ASP A 71 12.12 3.40 12.05
C ASP A 71 11.52 4.79 11.75
N ILE A 72 10.44 4.81 10.96
CA ILE A 72 9.75 6.02 10.47
C ILE A 72 8.38 6.10 11.11
#